data_AF-A0A1C4VJ96-F1
#
_entry.id   AF-A0A1C4VJ96-F1
#
_cell.length_a   1.000
_cell.length_b   1.000
_cell.length_c   1.000
_cell.angle_alpha   90.00
_cell.angle_beta   90.00
_cell.angle_gamma   90.00
#
_symmetry.space_group_name_H-M   'P 1'
#
loop_
_entity.id
_entity.type
_entity.pdbx_description
1 polymer ?
#
loop_
_entity_poly.entity_id
_entity_poly.type
_entity_poly.pdbx_seq_one_letter_code
_entity_poly.pdbx_strand_id
1 'polypeptide(L)'
;MKPIRIHSRRLWAAVAVLGLGAALTAPATALGAPTAEDDRHHQPKPNPQVIAKAEPDECFAGVGLPYPAGPPCASGQAKVNQGYLWGMTRAGENLWFGTGANVNCLTSGRQLGSNEPVLNDDWVCEYQESQVVKTNPQLPGYLGDHRMPRFYSYDTKAKQLTEKTALVTGAAKEHSDRLRSTTGIRAAGSFGGVALLGGPAIGKSINLFAFDTDTGTFLGSRNFPEFGNIRHFTVAGDALYAGVGVGANGSLRGHVLRWVGSKTDPFNFQIVGNLPAQAADITVHDGRIAVSTWPGSDGELSSAADEPAPPSKLAAVWTSPVLAKGAPGLTPEDADSWQQVWDVSAYEPDPVVAAGYGLGGLVSYRGYLYWGTMHVPLKATRQHLLAYPPATDEARQATIQNTQRAISIYRGKRLGERAEKVELLYGAAELPAYDPAANGGAGAWAKVSTGQTPLYGSSGFGNPYLNYTWKMAVAGGRLYVGTMDWSYLAKELSQEAAAMSGLSVEAAAEALSAPSLAAAADDDPALPEPVYGGDLLVFESASEPAKVVSDSGVGNYLNYGIRNMVTDGATLYLGMANPMNLRADPTDDVPEGGWELIRYDTRGR
;
A
#
# COMPACT_ATOMS: atom_id res chain seq x y z
N MET A 1 -12.37 -4.35 39.64
CA MET A 1 -11.83 -3.55 40.78
C MET A 1 -12.62 -2.25 40.88
N LYS A 2 -12.91 -1.77 42.10
CA LYS A 2 -13.68 -0.53 42.34
C LYS A 2 -12.93 0.71 41.83
N PRO A 3 -13.62 1.74 41.29
CA PRO A 3 -12.99 2.96 40.80
C PRO A 3 -12.72 3.94 41.96
N ILE A 4 -11.54 4.57 41.97
CA ILE A 4 -11.18 5.62 42.91
C ILE A 4 -11.68 6.97 42.38
N ARG A 5 -12.57 7.60 43.16
CA ARG A 5 -13.04 8.98 43.03
C ARG A 5 -11.92 9.95 43.39
N ILE A 6 -11.73 11.01 42.61
CA ILE A 6 -11.07 12.24 43.05
C ILE A 6 -12.16 13.30 43.23
N HIS A 7 -12.25 13.81 44.46
CA HIS A 7 -13.23 14.80 44.89
C HIS A 7 -12.81 16.22 44.50
N SER A 8 -13.83 16.96 44.07
CA SER A 8 -13.87 18.39 43.85
C SER A 8 -13.60 19.21 45.13
N ARG A 9 -12.95 20.36 44.96
CA ARG A 9 -13.12 21.51 45.84
C ARG A 9 -13.47 22.74 45.01
N ARG A 10 -14.73 23.16 45.15
CA ARG A 10 -15.25 24.47 44.73
C ARG A 10 -14.78 25.54 45.71
N LEU A 11 -14.46 26.72 45.18
CA LEU A 11 -14.64 27.99 45.87
C LEU A 11 -15.54 28.87 45.00
N TRP A 12 -16.52 29.50 45.65
CA TRP A 12 -17.54 30.40 45.08
C TRP A 12 -17.34 31.81 45.64
N ALA A 13 -17.55 32.84 44.80
CA ALA A 13 -18.23 34.13 45.04
C ALA A 13 -17.88 35.07 43.87
N ALA A 14 -18.81 35.44 42.97
CA ALA A 14 -19.82 36.52 43.06
C ALA A 14 -19.19 37.93 43.08
N VAL A 15 -19.61 39.00 42.38
CA VAL A 15 -20.79 39.36 41.57
C VAL A 15 -20.53 40.76 40.93
N ALA A 16 -21.32 41.12 39.89
CA ALA A 16 -21.72 42.48 39.42
C ALA A 16 -20.82 43.26 38.44
N VAL A 17 -21.31 44.07 37.46
CA VAL A 17 -22.57 44.26 36.70
C VAL A 17 -22.33 45.49 35.75
N LEU A 18 -23.06 45.55 34.62
CA LEU A 18 -23.39 46.70 33.73
C LEU A 18 -22.39 47.23 32.66
N GLY A 19 -22.91 47.38 31.43
CA GLY A 19 -22.43 48.36 30.43
C GLY A 19 -22.89 48.11 28.99
N LEU A 20 -23.98 48.75 28.56
CA LEU A 20 -24.51 48.79 27.19
C LEU A 20 -23.57 49.48 26.18
N GLY A 21 -23.68 49.17 24.88
CA GLY A 21 -23.19 50.08 23.82
C GLY A 21 -23.29 49.54 22.38
N ALA A 22 -23.97 50.30 21.51
CA ALA A 22 -24.39 49.95 20.15
C ALA A 22 -23.30 49.85 19.06
N ALA A 23 -23.70 49.25 17.94
CA ALA A 23 -23.02 49.07 16.67
C ALA A 23 -22.51 50.36 16.00
N LEU A 24 -21.44 50.26 15.20
CA LEU A 24 -21.09 51.14 14.08
C LEU A 24 -20.22 50.40 13.05
N THR A 25 -20.44 50.73 11.78
CA THR A 25 -19.93 50.11 10.55
C THR A 25 -18.66 50.77 9.98
N ALA A 26 -17.67 49.96 9.57
CA ALA A 26 -16.66 50.11 8.47
C ALA A 26 -15.70 51.34 8.44
N PRO A 27 -14.64 51.42 7.58
CA PRO A 27 -13.66 50.45 7.02
C PRO A 27 -12.17 50.91 7.18
N ALA A 28 -11.23 50.17 6.56
CA ALA A 28 -9.81 50.53 6.26
C ALA A 28 -8.80 50.41 7.44
N THR A 29 -7.55 49.97 7.31
CA THR A 29 -6.51 50.16 6.27
C THR A 29 -5.43 49.07 6.42
N ALA A 30 -4.75 48.76 5.32
CA ALA A 30 -3.50 48.02 5.28
C ALA A 30 -2.38 48.74 6.05
N LEU A 31 -1.48 47.99 6.71
CA LEU A 31 -0.10 48.29 7.13
C LEU A 31 0.40 47.05 7.92
N GLY A 32 1.54 46.41 7.67
CA GLY A 32 2.64 46.71 6.78
C GLY A 32 3.48 45.44 6.50
N ALA A 33 4.30 45.54 5.46
CA ALA A 33 5.28 44.53 5.08
C ALA A 33 6.40 44.43 6.14
N PRO A 34 6.98 43.24 6.40
CA PRO A 34 8.21 43.15 7.16
C PRO A 34 9.39 43.47 6.25
N THR A 35 10.19 44.45 6.70
CA THR A 35 11.48 44.83 6.13
C THR A 35 12.50 43.71 6.25
N ALA A 36 13.38 43.63 5.24
CA ALA A 36 14.47 42.66 5.14
C ALA A 36 15.71 43.04 5.99
N GLU A 37 16.50 42.00 6.28
CA GLU A 37 17.86 41.95 6.88
C GLU A 37 17.91 42.19 8.41
N ASP A 38 18.52 41.36 9.25
CA ASP A 38 19.67 40.48 9.08
C ASP A 38 19.75 39.38 10.20
N ASP A 39 20.55 38.34 9.94
CA ASP A 39 21.24 37.44 10.88
C ASP A 39 20.60 36.16 11.49
N ARG A 40 20.81 35.07 10.74
CA ARG A 40 21.73 33.96 11.10
C ARG A 40 21.48 33.15 12.38
N HIS A 41 20.26 32.67 12.55
CA HIS A 41 20.04 31.31 13.05
C HIS A 41 19.18 30.53 12.05
N HIS A 42 19.86 29.81 11.13
CA HIS A 42 19.23 28.72 10.39
C HIS A 42 18.82 27.67 11.42
N GLN A 43 17.62 27.80 11.99
CA GLN A 43 17.02 26.67 12.67
C GLN A 43 16.89 25.56 11.63
N PRO A 44 17.52 24.40 11.84
CA PRO A 44 17.39 23.29 10.92
C PRO A 44 15.90 22.93 10.82
N LYS A 45 15.37 22.90 9.60
CA LYS A 45 13.97 22.51 9.36
C LYS A 45 13.71 21.13 9.95
N PRO A 46 12.50 20.86 10.49
CA PRO A 46 12.11 19.53 10.92
C PRO A 46 12.32 18.52 9.79
N ASN A 47 12.85 17.35 10.12
CA ASN A 47 13.02 16.22 9.22
C ASN A 47 12.62 14.96 10.00
N PRO A 48 11.55 14.24 9.61
CA PRO A 48 10.70 14.44 8.43
C PRO A 48 9.83 15.70 8.46
N GLN A 49 9.28 16.10 7.30
CA GLN A 49 8.32 17.20 7.17
C GLN A 49 7.06 16.74 6.42
N VAL A 50 5.90 16.80 7.06
CA VAL A 50 4.59 16.69 6.37
C VAL A 50 4.41 17.94 5.51
N ILE A 51 4.25 17.75 4.20
CA ILE A 51 4.14 18.85 3.22
C ILE A 51 2.76 18.93 2.56
N ALA A 52 1.95 17.87 2.67
CA ALA A 52 0.53 17.87 2.35
C ALA A 52 -0.16 16.71 3.10
N LYS A 53 -1.47 16.84 3.31
CA LYS A 53 -2.30 15.82 3.96
C LYS A 53 -3.71 15.82 3.37
N ALA A 54 -4.40 14.69 3.50
CA ALA A 54 -5.82 14.57 3.23
C ALA A 54 -6.65 15.49 4.14
N GLU A 55 -7.67 16.11 3.56
CA GLU A 55 -8.73 16.80 4.30
C GLU A 55 -9.93 15.87 4.48
N PRO A 56 -10.79 16.08 5.50
CA PRO A 56 -12.08 15.41 5.59
C PRO A 56 -12.87 15.53 4.28
N ASP A 57 -13.60 14.47 3.93
CA ASP A 57 -14.35 14.40 2.67
C ASP A 57 -15.78 13.86 2.79
N GLU A 58 -16.20 13.49 3.99
CA GLU A 58 -17.55 12.98 4.28
C GLU A 58 -17.93 13.32 5.73
N CYS A 59 -19.22 13.31 6.02
CA CYS A 59 -19.75 13.38 7.38
C CYS A 59 -20.39 12.05 7.73
N PHE A 60 -19.99 11.48 8.86
CA PHE A 60 -20.44 10.18 9.34
C PHE A 60 -21.44 10.36 10.50
N ALA A 61 -22.65 9.84 10.34
CA ALA A 61 -23.70 9.90 11.37
C ALA A 61 -23.90 8.56 12.11
N GLY A 62 -23.27 7.48 11.64
CA GLY A 62 -23.46 6.12 12.12
C GLY A 62 -23.61 5.12 10.97
N VAL A 63 -23.30 3.84 11.22
CA VAL A 63 -23.43 2.77 10.23
C VAL A 63 -24.88 2.67 9.76
N GLY A 64 -25.09 2.64 8.45
CA GLY A 64 -26.41 2.48 7.86
C GLY A 64 -27.26 3.76 7.80
N LEU A 65 -26.80 4.87 8.37
CA LEU A 65 -27.50 6.15 8.34
C LEU A 65 -27.10 7.00 7.13
N PRO A 66 -27.99 7.89 6.64
CA PRO A 66 -27.62 8.83 5.59
C PRO A 66 -26.46 9.74 6.00
N TYR A 67 -25.55 10.00 5.07
CA TYR A 67 -24.41 10.90 5.23
C TYR A 67 -24.90 12.37 5.28
N PRO A 68 -24.64 13.11 6.38
CA PRO A 68 -24.96 14.53 6.45
C PRO A 68 -24.21 15.36 5.42
N ALA A 69 -24.70 16.58 5.18
CA ALA A 69 -24.00 17.55 4.34
C ALA A 69 -22.71 18.06 5.02
N GLY A 70 -21.69 18.30 4.19
CA GLY A 70 -20.36 18.75 4.60
C GLY A 70 -19.26 18.00 3.85
N PRO A 71 -17.99 18.18 4.23
CA PRO A 71 -17.51 19.01 5.34
C PRO A 71 -17.52 20.55 5.06
N PRO A 72 -17.50 21.42 6.10
CA PRO A 72 -17.61 21.08 7.53
C PRO A 72 -18.97 20.47 7.85
N CYS A 73 -19.00 19.53 8.80
CA CYS A 73 -20.18 18.74 9.07
C CYS A 73 -21.25 19.54 9.81
N ALA A 74 -22.46 19.60 9.22
CA ALA A 74 -23.61 20.21 9.89
C ALA A 74 -24.08 19.36 11.09
N SER A 75 -23.88 18.04 11.01
CA SER A 75 -24.08 17.05 12.06
C SER A 75 -23.20 15.82 11.79
N GLY A 76 -23.03 14.97 12.78
CA GLY A 76 -22.13 13.81 12.70
C GLY A 76 -20.65 14.18 12.87
N GLN A 77 -19.78 13.20 12.65
CA GLN A 77 -18.33 13.29 12.77
C GLN A 77 -17.69 13.46 11.39
N ALA A 78 -16.64 14.28 11.30
CA ALA A 78 -15.85 14.38 10.08
C ALA A 78 -15.15 13.05 9.77
N LYS A 79 -15.16 12.64 8.51
CA LYS A 79 -14.54 11.39 8.05
C LYS A 79 -13.57 11.67 6.91
N VAL A 80 -12.39 11.04 6.94
CA VAL A 80 -11.33 11.17 5.94
C VAL A 80 -11.23 9.85 5.16
N ASN A 81 -12.01 9.70 4.08
CA ASN A 81 -12.01 8.44 3.33
C ASN A 81 -10.74 8.26 2.49
N GLN A 82 -10.10 9.34 2.02
CA GLN A 82 -8.83 9.26 1.27
C GLN A 82 -7.68 8.81 2.18
N GLY A 83 -7.57 7.50 2.41
CA GLY A 83 -6.57 6.93 3.31
C GLY A 83 -5.18 6.77 2.71
N TYR A 84 -5.06 6.64 1.38
CA TYR A 84 -3.81 6.25 0.74
C TYR A 84 -3.35 7.29 -0.28
N LEU A 85 -2.07 7.68 -0.21
CA LEU A 85 -1.35 8.23 -1.37
C LEU A 85 -0.81 7.05 -2.16
N TRP A 86 -1.57 6.58 -3.14
CA TRP A 86 -1.43 5.21 -3.65
C TRP A 86 -0.47 5.10 -4.84
N GLY A 87 -0.62 5.98 -5.83
CA GLY A 87 0.25 6.11 -6.99
C GLY A 87 0.90 7.50 -7.01
N MET A 88 2.21 7.57 -7.24
CA MET A 88 2.98 8.83 -7.30
C MET A 88 4.09 8.76 -8.35
N THR A 89 4.33 9.88 -9.04
CA THR A 89 5.45 10.09 -9.97
C THR A 89 5.96 11.52 -9.87
N ARG A 90 7.13 11.80 -10.41
CA ARG A 90 7.70 13.16 -10.51
C ARG A 90 7.96 13.55 -11.95
N ALA A 91 7.53 14.76 -12.30
CA ALA A 91 7.84 15.41 -13.57
C ALA A 91 8.40 16.81 -13.29
N GLY A 92 9.71 17.00 -13.50
CA GLY A 92 10.39 18.24 -13.16
C GLY A 92 10.25 18.57 -11.67
N GLU A 93 9.79 19.78 -11.34
CA GLU A 93 9.58 20.24 -9.96
C GLU A 93 8.23 19.79 -9.37
N ASN A 94 7.41 19.06 -10.12
CA ASN A 94 6.07 18.63 -9.69
C ASN A 94 6.02 17.15 -9.34
N LEU A 95 5.43 16.86 -8.18
CA LEU A 95 4.94 15.52 -7.85
C LEU A 95 3.51 15.39 -8.34
N TRP A 96 3.19 14.28 -8.99
CA TRP A 96 1.84 13.94 -9.44
C TRP A 96 1.41 12.68 -8.72
N PHE A 97 0.24 12.70 -8.10
CA PHE A 97 -0.26 11.54 -7.38
C PHE A 97 -1.77 11.42 -7.40
N GLY A 98 -2.25 10.22 -7.10
CA GLY A 98 -3.64 9.98 -6.83
C GLY A 98 -3.85 9.05 -5.64
N THR A 99 -5.09 9.02 -5.18
CA THR A 99 -5.43 8.43 -3.89
C THR A 99 -6.17 7.10 -4.00
N GLY A 100 -6.22 6.38 -2.89
CA GLY A 100 -7.15 5.28 -2.66
C GLY A 100 -8.01 5.58 -1.44
N ALA A 101 -9.32 5.43 -1.58
CA ALA A 101 -10.26 5.66 -0.49
C ALA A 101 -10.63 4.33 0.21
N ASN A 102 -10.65 4.32 1.54
CA ASN A 102 -11.01 3.17 2.39
C ASN A 102 -10.38 1.84 1.95
N VAL A 103 -9.13 1.88 1.47
CA VAL A 103 -8.47 0.71 0.85
C VAL A 103 -8.34 -0.46 1.84
N ASN A 104 -8.26 -0.19 3.14
CA ASN A 104 -8.31 -1.23 4.17
C ASN A 104 -9.62 -2.04 4.08
N CYS A 105 -10.78 -1.37 4.12
CA CYS A 105 -12.09 -1.99 3.98
C CYS A 105 -12.22 -2.73 2.64
N LEU A 106 -11.78 -2.12 1.52
CA LEU A 106 -11.83 -2.77 0.21
C LEU A 106 -10.93 -4.02 0.14
N THR A 107 -9.82 -4.04 0.89
CA THR A 107 -8.91 -5.18 0.95
C THR A 107 -9.51 -6.31 1.78
N SER A 108 -9.98 -6.03 3.00
CA SER A 108 -10.65 -7.03 3.86
C SER A 108 -11.90 -7.58 3.19
N GLY A 109 -12.77 -6.72 2.64
CA GLY A 109 -13.96 -7.14 1.93
C GLY A 109 -13.66 -8.09 0.76
N ARG A 110 -12.62 -7.79 -0.02
CA ARG A 110 -12.25 -8.63 -1.18
C ARG A 110 -11.46 -9.88 -0.83
N GLN A 111 -10.49 -9.80 0.07
CA GLN A 111 -9.54 -10.89 0.36
C GLN A 111 -10.06 -11.83 1.45
N LEU A 112 -10.80 -11.30 2.42
CA LEU A 112 -11.31 -12.04 3.57
C LEU A 112 -12.82 -12.32 3.45
N GLY A 113 -13.52 -11.58 2.59
CA GLY A 113 -14.97 -11.73 2.41
C GLY A 113 -15.78 -10.94 3.46
N SER A 114 -15.14 -9.96 4.13
CA SER A 114 -15.79 -9.11 5.12
C SER A 114 -16.95 -8.34 4.49
N ASN A 115 -18.12 -8.48 5.10
CA ASN A 115 -19.34 -7.82 4.62
C ASN A 115 -20.18 -7.23 5.76
N GLU A 116 -19.79 -7.52 7.01
CA GLU A 116 -20.42 -6.98 8.21
C GLU A 116 -19.68 -5.73 8.69
N PRO A 117 -20.40 -4.70 9.14
CA PRO A 117 -19.77 -3.45 9.56
C PRO A 117 -18.75 -3.61 10.68
N VAL A 118 -17.65 -2.87 10.57
CA VAL A 118 -16.65 -2.70 11.64
C VAL A 118 -16.66 -1.23 12.05
N LEU A 119 -16.84 -0.95 13.34
CA LEU A 119 -16.82 0.41 13.89
C LEU A 119 -16.09 0.39 15.24
N ASN A 120 -15.11 1.29 15.37
CA ASN A 120 -14.46 1.64 16.63
C ASN A 120 -14.24 3.17 16.67
N ASP A 121 -13.47 3.64 17.64
CA ASP A 121 -13.21 5.08 17.81
C ASP A 121 -12.31 5.68 16.71
N ASP A 122 -11.62 4.84 15.93
CA ASP A 122 -10.57 5.22 14.98
C ASP A 122 -11.00 5.10 13.51
N TRP A 123 -11.81 4.10 13.16
CA TRP A 123 -12.31 3.90 11.80
C TRP A 123 -13.66 3.19 11.73
N VAL A 124 -14.25 3.30 10.54
CA VAL A 124 -15.42 2.53 10.13
C VAL A 124 -15.21 1.89 8.76
N CYS A 125 -15.62 0.63 8.64
CA CYS A 125 -15.94 -0.05 7.38
C CYS A 125 -17.42 -0.40 7.41
N GLU A 126 -18.22 0.18 6.51
CA GLU A 126 -19.69 0.05 6.51
C GLU A 126 -20.18 -1.13 5.67
N TYR A 127 -19.40 -1.57 4.66
CA TYR A 127 -19.74 -2.67 3.76
C TYR A 127 -21.19 -2.61 3.24
N GLN A 128 -21.97 -3.70 3.40
CA GLN A 128 -23.34 -3.81 2.89
C GLN A 128 -24.30 -2.75 3.46
N GLU A 129 -23.97 -2.19 4.63
CA GLU A 129 -24.79 -1.16 5.27
C GLU A 129 -24.50 0.25 4.74
N SER A 130 -23.49 0.42 3.88
CA SER A 130 -23.13 1.76 3.39
C SER A 130 -24.24 2.38 2.54
N GLN A 131 -24.32 3.72 2.56
CA GLN A 131 -25.25 4.43 1.67
C GLN A 131 -24.92 4.21 0.19
N VAL A 132 -23.67 3.90 -0.14
CA VAL A 132 -23.26 3.57 -1.52
C VAL A 132 -23.96 2.32 -2.02
N VAL A 133 -24.05 1.27 -1.20
CA VAL A 133 -24.81 0.05 -1.56
C VAL A 133 -26.30 0.33 -1.60
N LYS A 134 -26.84 1.10 -0.63
CA LYS A 134 -28.28 1.45 -0.60
C LYS A 134 -28.72 2.23 -1.84
N THR A 135 -27.85 3.10 -2.37
CA THR A 135 -28.12 3.90 -3.58
C THR A 135 -27.73 3.20 -4.88
N ASN A 136 -26.89 2.15 -4.81
CA ASN A 136 -26.57 1.28 -5.92
C ASN A 136 -26.61 -0.20 -5.50
N PRO A 137 -27.82 -0.81 -5.41
CA PRO A 137 -27.98 -2.18 -4.90
C PRO A 137 -27.31 -3.28 -5.74
N GLN A 138 -26.80 -2.94 -6.93
CA GLN A 138 -26.04 -3.86 -7.79
C GLN A 138 -24.57 -3.95 -7.42
N LEU A 139 -24.06 -3.01 -6.60
CA LEU A 139 -22.70 -3.06 -6.08
C LEU A 139 -22.63 -4.15 -4.99
N PRO A 140 -21.71 -5.13 -5.08
CA PRO A 140 -21.51 -6.10 -4.01
C PRO A 140 -21.23 -5.41 -2.67
N GLY A 141 -21.80 -5.94 -1.58
CA GLY A 141 -21.69 -5.34 -0.25
C GLY A 141 -20.25 -5.14 0.23
N TYR A 142 -19.35 -6.06 -0.12
CA TYR A 142 -17.93 -5.98 0.22
C TYR A 142 -17.19 -4.80 -0.45
N LEU A 143 -17.83 -4.10 -1.40
CA LEU A 143 -17.33 -2.86 -2.03
C LEU A 143 -18.05 -1.60 -1.52
N GLY A 144 -18.90 -1.70 -0.50
CA GLY A 144 -19.72 -0.58 -0.04
C GLY A 144 -18.95 0.63 0.48
N ASP A 145 -17.71 0.45 0.91
CA ASP A 145 -16.82 1.54 1.33
C ASP A 145 -16.12 2.26 0.18
N HIS A 146 -16.39 1.85 -1.07
CA HIS A 146 -15.84 2.52 -2.24
C HIS A 146 -16.21 4.01 -2.26
N ARG A 147 -15.20 4.85 -2.49
CA ARG A 147 -15.36 6.28 -2.79
C ARG A 147 -14.49 6.63 -3.99
N MET A 148 -14.93 7.62 -4.75
CA MET A 148 -14.18 8.12 -5.89
C MET A 148 -12.79 8.62 -5.44
N PRO A 149 -11.70 8.20 -6.11
CA PRO A 149 -10.37 8.67 -5.76
C PRO A 149 -10.13 10.08 -6.32
N ARG A 150 -9.06 10.71 -5.84
CA ARG A 150 -8.68 12.08 -6.15
C ARG A 150 -7.32 12.15 -6.84
N PHE A 151 -7.08 13.26 -7.53
CA PHE A 151 -5.82 13.56 -8.20
C PHE A 151 -5.21 14.84 -7.65
N TYR A 152 -3.89 14.87 -7.54
CA TYR A 152 -3.16 16.02 -7.04
C TYR A 152 -1.87 16.25 -7.81
N SER A 153 -1.43 17.50 -7.84
CA SER A 153 -0.05 17.87 -8.10
C SER A 153 0.51 18.67 -6.92
N TYR A 154 1.76 18.44 -6.56
CA TYR A 154 2.48 19.24 -5.56
C TYR A 154 3.73 19.85 -6.20
N ASP A 155 3.77 21.18 -6.26
CA ASP A 155 4.94 21.92 -6.72
C ASP A 155 5.96 21.97 -5.57
N THR A 156 7.12 21.33 -5.76
CA THR A 156 8.15 21.20 -4.73
C THR A 156 8.90 22.50 -4.45
N LYS A 157 8.89 23.44 -5.40
CA LYS A 157 9.53 24.75 -5.28
C LYS A 157 8.59 25.78 -4.66
N ALA A 158 7.39 25.89 -5.19
CA ALA A 158 6.34 26.77 -4.66
C ALA A 158 5.75 26.24 -3.34
N LYS A 159 5.94 24.95 -3.05
CA LYS A 159 5.37 24.23 -1.91
C LYS A 159 3.85 24.29 -1.88
N GLN A 160 3.25 24.07 -3.04
CA GLN A 160 1.83 24.23 -3.24
C GLN A 160 1.20 22.92 -3.69
N LEU A 161 0.24 22.42 -2.91
CA LEU A 161 -0.66 21.36 -3.33
C LEU A 161 -1.76 21.94 -4.21
N THR A 162 -2.10 21.26 -5.30
CA THR A 162 -3.23 21.57 -6.16
C THR A 162 -4.05 20.30 -6.39
N GLU A 163 -5.32 20.32 -6.02
CA GLU A 163 -6.25 19.25 -6.38
C GLU A 163 -6.65 19.36 -7.86
N LYS A 164 -6.58 18.23 -8.58
CA LYS A 164 -6.82 18.12 -10.02
C LYS A 164 -8.10 17.36 -10.36
N THR A 165 -8.79 16.81 -9.36
CA THR A 165 -10.01 15.99 -9.52
C THR A 165 -11.10 16.70 -10.33
N ALA A 166 -11.32 18.00 -10.08
CA ALA A 166 -12.33 18.80 -10.75
C ALA A 166 -12.13 18.90 -12.27
N LEU A 167 -10.89 18.80 -12.76
CA LEU A 167 -10.59 18.80 -14.20
C LEU A 167 -11.15 17.56 -14.90
N VAL A 168 -11.24 16.43 -14.19
CA VAL A 168 -11.78 15.18 -14.72
C VAL A 168 -13.30 15.15 -14.59
N THR A 169 -13.84 15.58 -13.45
CA THR A 169 -15.29 15.56 -13.20
C THR A 169 -16.05 16.65 -13.95
N GLY A 170 -15.40 17.78 -14.24
CA GLY A 170 -15.95 18.87 -15.05
C GLY A 170 -15.78 18.68 -16.57
N ALA A 171 -15.07 17.65 -17.01
CA ALA A 171 -14.95 17.29 -18.42
C ALA A 171 -16.19 16.50 -18.90
N ALA A 172 -16.09 15.86 -20.07
CA ALA A 172 -17.16 15.01 -20.60
C ALA A 172 -17.53 13.87 -19.64
N LYS A 173 -18.81 13.48 -19.62
CA LYS A 173 -19.41 12.60 -18.62
C LYS A 173 -18.67 11.26 -18.48
N GLU A 174 -18.19 10.71 -19.59
CA GLU A 174 -17.44 9.46 -19.64
C GLU A 174 -16.13 9.49 -18.84
N HIS A 175 -15.48 10.64 -18.69
CA HIS A 175 -14.28 10.78 -17.84
C HIS A 175 -14.66 10.70 -16.36
N SER A 176 -15.74 11.39 -16.00
CA SER A 176 -16.31 11.38 -14.66
C SER A 176 -16.84 10.00 -14.26
N ASP A 177 -17.49 9.28 -15.18
CA ASP A 177 -17.97 7.91 -14.96
C ASP A 177 -16.81 6.91 -14.79
N ARG A 178 -15.73 7.06 -15.58
CA ARG A 178 -14.52 6.26 -15.40
C ARG A 178 -13.90 6.53 -14.03
N LEU A 179 -13.79 7.79 -13.60
CA LEU A 179 -13.24 8.09 -12.28
C LEU A 179 -14.09 7.51 -11.14
N ARG A 180 -15.43 7.63 -11.22
CA ARG A 180 -16.35 7.03 -10.25
C ARG A 180 -16.24 5.52 -10.16
N SER A 181 -15.94 4.85 -11.27
CA SER A 181 -15.76 3.40 -11.32
C SER A 181 -14.33 2.95 -11.00
N THR A 182 -13.38 3.85 -10.77
CA THR A 182 -12.01 3.49 -10.38
C THR A 182 -11.91 3.29 -8.87
N THR A 183 -11.55 2.08 -8.43
CA THR A 183 -11.39 1.74 -7.00
C THR A 183 -10.28 2.51 -6.28
N GLY A 184 -9.28 2.98 -7.04
CA GLY A 184 -8.25 3.89 -6.56
C GLY A 184 -7.14 4.09 -7.58
N ILE A 185 -6.38 5.17 -7.44
CA ILE A 185 -5.28 5.53 -8.34
C ILE A 185 -4.00 4.89 -7.84
N ARG A 186 -3.87 3.60 -8.13
CA ARG A 186 -2.81 2.73 -7.62
C ARG A 186 -1.45 2.92 -8.29
N ALA A 187 -1.43 3.44 -9.52
CA ALA A 187 -0.26 3.57 -10.36
C ALA A 187 -0.12 4.99 -10.89
N ALA A 188 1.13 5.46 -10.97
CA ALA A 188 1.47 6.71 -11.64
C ALA A 188 2.85 6.60 -12.31
N GLY A 189 3.00 7.26 -13.45
CA GLY A 189 4.25 7.36 -14.20
C GLY A 189 4.24 8.61 -15.07
N SER A 190 5.41 9.15 -15.39
CA SER A 190 5.51 10.34 -16.23
C SER A 190 6.67 10.27 -17.21
N PHE A 191 6.40 10.62 -18.47
CA PHE A 191 7.38 10.65 -19.55
C PHE A 191 6.85 11.50 -20.71
N GLY A 192 7.75 12.12 -21.49
CA GLY A 192 7.35 12.86 -22.70
C GLY A 192 6.35 14.01 -22.47
N GLY A 193 6.36 14.64 -21.30
CA GLY A 193 5.44 15.72 -20.94
C GLY A 193 4.03 15.26 -20.50
N VAL A 194 3.84 13.96 -20.25
CA VAL A 194 2.57 13.37 -19.81
C VAL A 194 2.76 12.70 -18.45
N ALA A 195 1.84 12.96 -17.52
CA ALA A 195 1.65 12.17 -16.31
C ALA A 195 0.45 11.24 -16.52
N LEU A 196 0.68 9.94 -16.43
CA LEU A 196 -0.32 8.88 -16.47
C LEU A 196 -0.59 8.41 -15.05
N LEU A 197 -1.86 8.46 -14.64
CA LEU A 197 -2.32 8.01 -13.34
C LEU A 197 -3.51 7.06 -13.52
N GLY A 198 -3.57 5.97 -12.77
CA GLY A 198 -4.70 5.06 -12.88
C GLY A 198 -4.66 3.88 -11.94
N GLY A 199 -5.63 2.99 -12.09
CA GLY A 199 -5.76 1.81 -11.24
C GLY A 199 -6.96 0.94 -11.61
N PRO A 200 -7.23 -0.10 -10.80
CA PRO A 200 -8.32 -1.02 -11.05
C PRO A 200 -9.68 -0.31 -11.07
N ALA A 201 -10.49 -0.64 -12.06
CA ALA A 201 -11.90 -0.32 -12.05
C ALA A 201 -12.68 -1.35 -11.22
N ILE A 202 -13.89 -1.00 -10.82
CA ILE A 202 -14.87 -1.97 -10.32
C ILE A 202 -15.10 -3.00 -11.46
N GLY A 203 -14.79 -4.26 -11.19
CA GLY A 203 -14.85 -5.35 -12.17
C GLY A 203 -13.46 -5.85 -12.61
N LYS A 204 -13.27 -6.00 -13.92
CA LYS A 204 -12.11 -6.71 -14.52
C LYS A 204 -11.16 -5.83 -15.33
N SER A 205 -11.34 -4.50 -15.31
CA SER A 205 -10.61 -3.54 -16.14
C SER A 205 -9.78 -2.55 -15.32
N ILE A 206 -8.98 -1.71 -15.99
CA ILE A 206 -8.29 -0.56 -15.42
C ILE A 206 -8.74 0.71 -16.12
N ASN A 207 -8.67 1.82 -15.40
CA ASN A 207 -8.86 3.16 -15.94
C ASN A 207 -7.57 3.96 -15.80
N LEU A 208 -7.10 4.57 -16.88
CA LEU A 208 -5.98 5.51 -16.90
C LEU A 208 -6.46 6.92 -17.24
N PHE A 209 -5.80 7.91 -16.66
CA PHE A 209 -6.03 9.34 -16.79
C PHE A 209 -4.71 10.02 -17.11
N ALA A 210 -4.72 10.98 -18.03
CA ALA A 210 -3.52 11.65 -18.49
C ALA A 210 -3.60 13.15 -18.21
N PHE A 211 -2.48 13.72 -17.76
CA PHE A 211 -2.31 15.16 -17.55
C PHE A 211 -1.05 15.64 -18.26
N ASP A 212 -1.11 16.84 -18.82
CA ASP A 212 0.06 17.54 -19.35
C ASP A 212 0.90 18.04 -18.17
N THR A 213 2.18 17.64 -18.11
CA THR A 213 3.03 17.97 -16.94
C THR A 213 3.49 19.42 -16.89
N ASP A 214 3.41 20.13 -18.02
CA ASP A 214 3.93 21.50 -18.16
C ASP A 214 2.83 22.51 -17.83
N THR A 215 1.60 22.25 -18.27
CA THR A 215 0.43 23.12 -18.08
C THR A 215 -0.50 22.66 -16.96
N GLY A 216 -0.41 21.39 -16.59
CA GLY A 216 -1.32 20.74 -15.65
C GLY A 216 -2.73 20.47 -16.18
N THR A 217 -2.93 20.57 -17.49
CA THR A 217 -4.20 20.35 -18.19
C THR A 217 -4.54 18.86 -18.23
N PHE A 218 -5.83 18.52 -18.10
CA PHE A 218 -6.31 17.16 -18.30
C PHE A 218 -6.33 16.81 -19.80
N LEU A 219 -5.67 15.72 -20.19
CA LEU A 219 -5.54 15.27 -21.57
C LEU A 219 -6.57 14.20 -21.97
N GLY A 220 -7.23 13.57 -21.00
CA GLY A 220 -8.27 12.58 -21.23
C GLY A 220 -8.16 11.36 -20.32
N SER A 221 -8.99 10.35 -20.58
CA SER A 221 -8.96 9.07 -19.87
C SER A 221 -9.32 7.90 -20.80
N ARG A 222 -8.78 6.71 -20.53
CA ARG A 222 -9.10 5.48 -21.27
C ARG A 222 -9.33 4.31 -20.32
N ASN A 223 -10.31 3.47 -20.65
CA ASN A 223 -10.49 2.16 -20.03
C ASN A 223 -9.76 1.10 -20.87
N PHE A 224 -9.09 0.18 -20.20
CA PHE A 224 -8.49 -1.01 -20.82
C PHE A 224 -9.22 -2.24 -20.26
N PRO A 225 -10.19 -2.80 -21.00
CA PRO A 225 -11.03 -3.90 -20.53
C PRO A 225 -10.27 -5.20 -20.24
N GLU A 226 -9.10 -5.39 -20.86
CA GLU A 226 -8.28 -6.59 -20.79
C GLU A 226 -7.43 -6.69 -19.50
N PHE A 227 -7.10 -5.55 -18.88
CA PHE A 227 -6.23 -5.49 -17.72
C PHE A 227 -7.04 -5.15 -16.49
N GLY A 228 -7.02 -5.96 -15.43
CA GLY A 228 -7.77 -5.69 -14.19
C GLY A 228 -6.94 -5.17 -13.03
N ASN A 229 -5.62 -5.04 -13.20
CA ASN A 229 -4.75 -4.45 -12.17
C ASN A 229 -3.54 -3.75 -12.80
N ILE A 230 -3.07 -2.69 -12.15
CA ILE A 230 -1.85 -1.95 -12.49
C ILE A 230 -1.29 -1.31 -11.21
N ARG A 231 0.04 -1.21 -11.10
CA ARG A 231 0.67 -0.73 -9.86
C ARG A 231 1.78 0.29 -10.06
N HIS A 232 2.78 0.00 -10.89
CA HIS A 232 3.96 0.84 -10.98
C HIS A 232 4.38 1.02 -12.43
N PHE A 233 4.93 2.20 -12.69
CA PHE A 233 5.62 2.53 -13.92
C PHE A 233 7.11 2.68 -13.64
N THR A 234 7.94 2.47 -14.67
CA THR A 234 9.35 2.83 -14.64
C THR A 234 9.79 3.40 -15.98
N VAL A 235 10.77 4.29 -15.97
CA VAL A 235 11.43 4.77 -17.19
C VAL A 235 12.70 3.96 -17.40
N ALA A 236 12.87 3.40 -18.60
CA ALA A 236 14.00 2.57 -18.98
C ALA A 236 14.36 2.80 -20.46
N GLY A 237 15.63 3.02 -20.79
CA GLY A 237 16.06 3.19 -22.19
C GLY A 237 15.20 4.19 -22.98
N ASP A 238 14.97 5.38 -22.42
CA ASP A 238 14.15 6.46 -22.99
C ASP A 238 12.70 6.06 -23.35
N ALA A 239 12.12 5.13 -22.60
CA ALA A 239 10.70 4.80 -22.71
C ALA A 239 10.09 4.53 -21.33
N LEU A 240 8.78 4.73 -21.23
CA LEU A 240 7.99 4.44 -20.03
C LEU A 240 7.39 3.03 -20.14
N TYR A 241 7.47 2.25 -19.06
CA TYR A 241 6.93 0.90 -18.99
C TYR A 241 6.01 0.75 -17.78
N ALA A 242 5.05 -0.17 -17.87
CA ALA A 242 4.15 -0.52 -16.78
C ALA A 242 3.92 -2.03 -16.71
N GLY A 243 3.84 -2.57 -15.50
CA GLY A 243 3.32 -3.92 -15.27
C GLY A 243 1.81 -3.91 -15.10
N VAL A 244 1.10 -4.83 -15.76
CA VAL A 244 -0.35 -5.01 -15.62
C VAL A 244 -0.73 -6.47 -15.35
N GLY A 245 -1.87 -6.67 -14.71
CA GLY A 245 -2.52 -7.96 -14.52
C GLY A 245 -3.71 -8.13 -15.46
N VAL A 246 -3.84 -9.30 -16.08
CA VAL A 246 -4.93 -9.65 -17.01
C VAL A 246 -6.10 -10.31 -16.28
N GLY A 247 -7.33 -9.95 -16.68
CA GLY A 247 -8.56 -10.43 -16.07
C GLY A 247 -8.84 -9.80 -14.71
N ALA A 248 -9.86 -10.30 -14.01
CA ALA A 248 -10.31 -9.76 -12.72
C ALA A 248 -9.15 -9.60 -11.73
N ASN A 249 -8.72 -8.36 -11.45
CA ASN A 249 -7.59 -8.06 -10.56
C ASN A 249 -6.29 -8.80 -10.89
N GLY A 250 -6.06 -9.12 -12.17
CA GLY A 250 -4.87 -9.84 -12.59
C GLY A 250 -4.87 -11.34 -12.24
N SER A 251 -6.04 -11.96 -12.08
CA SER A 251 -6.16 -13.39 -11.72
C SER A 251 -5.63 -14.37 -12.78
N LEU A 252 -5.51 -13.93 -14.04
CA LEU A 252 -5.19 -14.82 -15.15
C LEU A 252 -3.69 -14.92 -15.40
N ARG A 253 -3.04 -13.78 -15.69
CA ARG A 253 -1.62 -13.67 -16.06
C ARG A 253 -1.15 -12.21 -15.94
N GLY A 254 0.10 -11.91 -16.32
CA GLY A 254 0.64 -10.56 -16.37
C GLY A 254 1.15 -10.14 -17.75
N HIS A 255 1.15 -8.84 -17.99
CA HIS A 255 1.85 -8.24 -19.13
C HIS A 255 2.76 -7.10 -18.68
N VAL A 256 3.79 -6.82 -19.48
CA VAL A 256 4.57 -5.59 -19.41
C VAL A 256 4.23 -4.75 -20.63
N LEU A 257 3.82 -3.51 -20.39
CA LEU A 257 3.45 -2.54 -21.41
C LEU A 257 4.59 -1.54 -21.63
N ARG A 258 4.91 -1.23 -22.88
CA ARG A 258 5.71 -0.07 -23.27
C ARG A 258 4.77 1.04 -23.74
N TRP A 259 4.95 2.25 -23.21
CA TRP A 259 4.26 3.43 -23.70
C TRP A 259 4.91 3.94 -24.99
N VAL A 260 4.09 4.15 -26.02
CA VAL A 260 4.48 4.72 -27.32
C VAL A 260 3.61 5.94 -27.66
N GLY A 261 2.95 6.49 -26.65
CA GLY A 261 2.02 7.61 -26.78
C GLY A 261 2.69 8.98 -26.87
N SER A 262 1.85 10.00 -26.84
CA SER A 262 2.21 11.41 -26.87
C SER A 262 1.17 12.24 -26.13
N LYS A 263 1.35 13.57 -26.04
CA LYS A 263 0.33 14.46 -25.45
C LYS A 263 -1.02 14.39 -26.18
N THR A 264 -1.02 14.14 -27.48
CA THR A 264 -2.25 14.05 -28.31
C THR A 264 -2.83 12.63 -28.40
N ASP A 265 -2.03 11.62 -28.06
CA ASP A 265 -2.45 10.21 -27.97
C ASP A 265 -1.82 9.57 -26.71
N PRO A 266 -2.28 9.93 -25.51
CA PRO A 266 -1.58 9.56 -24.27
C PRO A 266 -1.77 8.10 -23.86
N PHE A 267 -2.66 7.36 -24.52
CA PHE A 267 -3.06 6.00 -24.11
C PHE A 267 -2.63 4.92 -25.09
N ASN A 268 -1.51 5.13 -25.78
CA ASN A 268 -0.95 4.18 -26.73
C ASN A 268 0.14 3.34 -26.08
N PHE A 269 -0.09 2.03 -26.05
CA PHE A 269 0.79 1.05 -25.41
C PHE A 269 0.97 -0.17 -26.30
N GLN A 270 2.14 -0.79 -26.18
CA GLN A 270 2.47 -2.07 -26.80
C GLN A 270 2.79 -3.09 -25.71
N ILE A 271 2.32 -4.33 -25.86
CA ILE A 271 2.73 -5.43 -24.99
C ILE A 271 4.13 -5.85 -25.39
N VAL A 272 5.05 -5.87 -24.43
CA VAL A 272 6.47 -6.21 -24.61
C VAL A 272 6.95 -7.27 -23.60
N GLY A 273 6.01 -7.89 -22.88
CA GLY A 273 6.27 -8.97 -21.94
C GLY A 273 5.03 -9.76 -21.61
N ASN A 274 5.13 -11.09 -21.64
CA ASN A 274 4.13 -12.06 -21.24
C ASN A 274 4.63 -12.79 -19.98
N LEU A 275 3.88 -12.66 -18.88
CA LEU A 275 4.24 -13.25 -17.59
C LEU A 275 3.14 -14.22 -17.14
N PRO A 276 3.46 -15.35 -16.50
CA PRO A 276 2.44 -16.31 -16.02
C PRO A 276 1.62 -15.78 -14.85
N ALA A 277 2.10 -14.73 -14.17
CA ALA A 277 1.51 -14.13 -12.98
C ALA A 277 1.46 -12.60 -13.14
N GLN A 278 0.55 -11.92 -12.44
CA GLN A 278 0.36 -10.47 -12.63
C GLN A 278 1.60 -9.69 -12.20
N ALA A 279 2.01 -8.70 -13.00
CA ALA A 279 3.12 -7.83 -12.64
C ALA A 279 2.73 -6.92 -11.45
N ALA A 280 3.62 -6.83 -10.45
CA ALA A 280 3.36 -6.19 -9.17
C ALA A 280 4.22 -4.94 -8.92
N ASP A 281 5.54 -5.02 -9.10
CA ASP A 281 6.45 -3.86 -9.17
C ASP A 281 7.41 -4.01 -10.35
N ILE A 282 8.02 -2.91 -10.79
CA ILE A 282 8.85 -2.85 -12.00
C ILE A 282 10.00 -1.87 -11.78
N THR A 283 11.20 -2.26 -12.19
CA THR A 283 12.41 -1.42 -12.09
C THR A 283 13.40 -1.72 -13.20
N VAL A 284 14.50 -0.94 -13.25
CA VAL A 284 15.62 -1.18 -14.17
C VAL A 284 16.79 -1.78 -13.40
N HIS A 285 17.38 -2.84 -13.92
CA HIS A 285 18.57 -3.48 -13.35
C HIS A 285 19.44 -4.06 -14.47
N ASP A 286 20.75 -3.77 -14.43
CA ASP A 286 21.75 -4.29 -15.36
C ASP A 286 21.35 -4.19 -16.85
N GLY A 287 20.79 -3.03 -17.24
CA GLY A 287 20.37 -2.76 -18.61
C GLY A 287 19.13 -3.54 -19.08
N ARG A 288 18.39 -4.14 -18.14
CA ARG A 288 17.14 -4.87 -18.33
C ARG A 288 16.04 -4.23 -17.48
N ILE A 289 14.79 -4.59 -17.79
CA ILE A 289 13.66 -4.37 -16.89
C ILE A 289 13.52 -5.61 -16.01
N ALA A 290 13.36 -5.40 -14.71
CA ALA A 290 13.00 -6.44 -13.77
C ALA A 290 11.57 -6.21 -13.28
N VAL A 291 10.82 -7.31 -13.11
CA VAL A 291 9.43 -7.30 -12.63
C VAL A 291 9.29 -8.31 -11.50
N SER A 292 8.64 -7.90 -10.42
CA SER A 292 8.15 -8.80 -9.39
C SER A 292 6.68 -9.12 -9.67
N THR A 293 6.22 -10.34 -9.36
CA THR A 293 4.84 -10.77 -9.64
C THR A 293 4.06 -11.09 -8.37
N TRP A 294 2.74 -11.03 -8.52
CA TRP A 294 1.77 -11.56 -7.58
C TRP A 294 1.06 -12.77 -8.18
N PRO A 295 0.66 -13.74 -7.36
CA PRO A 295 -0.17 -14.82 -7.82
C PRO A 295 -1.50 -14.30 -8.34
N GLY A 296 -2.08 -15.05 -9.27
CA GLY A 296 -3.46 -14.80 -9.66
C GLY A 296 -4.35 -14.82 -8.42
N SER A 297 -5.24 -13.84 -8.27
CA SER A 297 -6.09 -13.79 -7.07
C SER A 297 -7.06 -14.97 -7.04
N ASP A 298 -6.99 -15.77 -5.98
CA ASP A 298 -8.00 -16.77 -5.66
C ASP A 298 -9.33 -16.09 -5.32
N GLY A 299 -10.35 -16.40 -6.12
CA GLY A 299 -11.67 -15.78 -6.08
C GLY A 299 -12.49 -15.95 -7.39
N GLU A 300 -11.89 -16.50 -8.45
CA GLU A 300 -12.62 -17.08 -9.60
C GLU A 300 -12.09 -18.50 -9.92
N LEU A 301 -11.85 -19.34 -8.90
CA LEU A 301 -11.68 -20.78 -9.12
C LEU A 301 -13.06 -21.41 -9.38
N SER A 302 -13.47 -21.26 -10.65
CA SER A 302 -14.46 -21.97 -11.48
C SER A 302 -15.15 -20.87 -12.30
N SER A 303 -15.00 -20.74 -13.62
CA SER A 303 -14.77 -21.71 -14.66
C SER A 303 -14.09 -21.01 -15.84
N ALA A 304 -12.86 -21.39 -16.16
CA ALA A 304 -12.32 -21.24 -17.51
C ALA A 304 -11.73 -22.60 -17.88
N ALA A 305 -12.62 -23.55 -18.18
CA ALA A 305 -12.26 -24.63 -19.09
C ALA A 305 -11.98 -23.92 -20.42
N ASP A 306 -10.70 -23.85 -20.81
CA ASP A 306 -10.22 -23.79 -22.21
C ASP A 306 -8.78 -23.26 -22.35
N GLU A 307 -8.09 -22.87 -21.26
CA GLU A 307 -6.69 -22.47 -21.34
C GLU A 307 -5.78 -23.49 -20.62
N PRO A 308 -4.68 -23.96 -21.24
CA PRO A 308 -3.71 -24.80 -20.56
C PRO A 308 -3.17 -24.06 -19.33
N ALA A 309 -3.08 -24.77 -18.21
CA ALA A 309 -2.64 -24.20 -16.94
C ALA A 309 -1.26 -23.54 -17.12
N PRO A 310 -1.09 -22.22 -16.89
CA PRO A 310 0.19 -21.57 -17.04
C PRO A 310 1.22 -22.19 -16.06
N PRO A 311 2.52 -22.15 -16.39
CA PRO A 311 3.57 -22.52 -15.46
C PRO A 311 3.39 -21.72 -14.16
N SER A 312 3.48 -22.40 -13.02
CA SER A 312 3.32 -21.89 -11.65
C SER A 312 2.95 -20.40 -11.53
N LYS A 313 1.70 -20.09 -11.16
CA LYS A 313 1.26 -18.72 -10.89
C LYS A 313 1.84 -18.13 -9.59
N LEU A 314 2.92 -18.69 -9.05
CA LEU A 314 3.50 -18.20 -7.81
C LEU A 314 4.17 -16.82 -7.98
N ALA A 315 4.38 -16.15 -6.85
CA ALA A 315 5.11 -14.89 -6.81
C ALA A 315 6.58 -15.13 -7.22
N ALA A 316 7.08 -14.33 -8.16
CA ALA A 316 8.35 -14.56 -8.82
C ALA A 316 9.01 -13.24 -9.28
N VAL A 317 10.32 -13.29 -9.54
CA VAL A 317 11.08 -12.21 -10.17
C VAL A 317 11.44 -12.62 -11.60
N TRP A 318 11.17 -11.71 -12.53
CA TRP A 318 11.40 -11.88 -13.97
C TRP A 318 12.28 -10.75 -14.50
N THR A 319 13.12 -11.05 -15.49
CA THR A 319 13.95 -10.06 -16.18
C THR A 319 13.73 -10.11 -17.69
N SER A 320 13.67 -8.93 -18.32
CA SER A 320 13.55 -8.78 -19.77
C SER A 320 14.86 -9.12 -20.49
N PRO A 321 14.84 -9.22 -21.84
CA PRO A 321 16.04 -9.03 -22.66
C PRO A 321 16.76 -7.71 -22.37
N VAL A 322 18.03 -7.61 -22.79
CA VAL A 322 18.83 -6.39 -22.63
C VAL A 322 18.27 -5.29 -23.53
N LEU A 323 17.99 -4.12 -22.97
CA LEU A 323 17.33 -3.00 -23.64
C LEU A 323 18.11 -2.41 -24.82
N ALA A 324 19.42 -2.64 -24.88
CA ALA A 324 20.32 -2.08 -25.88
C ALA A 324 20.59 -3.03 -27.07
N LYS A 325 20.03 -4.24 -27.09
CA LYS A 325 20.26 -5.21 -28.16
C LYS A 325 19.14 -5.11 -29.21
N GLY A 326 19.26 -4.18 -30.16
CA GLY A 326 18.29 -4.01 -31.25
C GLY A 326 17.81 -2.57 -31.42
N ALA A 327 16.51 -2.37 -31.63
CA ALA A 327 15.87 -1.05 -31.54
C ALA A 327 15.95 -0.51 -30.09
N PRO A 328 15.87 0.82 -29.86
CA PRO A 328 15.91 1.35 -28.49
C PRO A 328 14.73 0.84 -27.65
N GLY A 329 15.04 0.12 -26.56
CA GLY A 329 14.06 -0.45 -25.63
C GLY A 329 13.42 -1.74 -26.14
N LEU A 330 12.44 -2.26 -25.39
CA LEU A 330 11.75 -3.51 -25.76
C LEU A 330 10.71 -3.28 -26.85
N THR A 331 10.51 -4.27 -27.71
CA THR A 331 9.48 -4.28 -28.75
C THR A 331 8.51 -5.46 -28.55
N PRO A 332 7.38 -5.53 -29.29
CA PRO A 332 6.47 -6.67 -29.18
C PRO A 332 7.13 -8.04 -29.44
N GLU A 333 8.20 -8.09 -30.23
CA GLU A 333 8.98 -9.30 -30.49
C GLU A 333 9.69 -9.85 -29.24
N ASP A 334 9.92 -9.02 -28.22
CA ASP A 334 10.56 -9.43 -26.96
C ASP A 334 9.58 -10.09 -25.98
N ALA A 335 8.27 -10.08 -26.28
CA ALA A 335 7.23 -10.39 -25.30
C ALA A 335 7.39 -11.78 -24.64
N ASP A 336 7.86 -12.78 -25.38
CA ASP A 336 8.06 -14.15 -24.90
C ASP A 336 9.51 -14.45 -24.48
N SER A 337 10.40 -13.45 -24.47
CA SER A 337 11.83 -13.60 -24.18
C SER A 337 12.20 -13.21 -22.74
N TRP A 338 11.22 -13.17 -21.83
CA TRP A 338 11.43 -12.89 -20.42
C TRP A 338 11.86 -14.15 -19.67
N GLN A 339 12.75 -13.97 -18.70
CA GLN A 339 13.31 -15.07 -17.90
C GLN A 339 12.92 -14.95 -16.44
N GLN A 340 12.42 -16.04 -15.85
CA GLN A 340 12.26 -16.17 -14.40
C GLN A 340 13.63 -16.40 -13.77
N VAL A 341 13.95 -15.62 -12.75
CA VAL A 341 15.25 -15.68 -12.04
C VAL A 341 15.10 -16.04 -10.56
N TRP A 342 13.86 -16.03 -10.05
CA TRP A 342 13.52 -16.45 -8.70
C TRP A 342 12.02 -16.68 -8.58
N ASP A 343 11.59 -17.62 -7.74
CA ASP A 343 10.21 -17.72 -7.26
C ASP A 343 10.13 -18.21 -5.81
N VAL A 344 8.95 -17.99 -5.22
CA VAL A 344 8.70 -18.24 -3.81
C VAL A 344 8.92 -19.69 -3.37
N SER A 345 8.79 -20.68 -4.26
CA SER A 345 8.98 -22.09 -3.89
C SER A 345 10.43 -22.41 -3.51
N ALA A 346 11.38 -21.53 -3.84
CA ALA A 346 12.76 -21.60 -3.37
C ALA A 346 12.91 -21.26 -1.87
N TYR A 347 11.85 -20.76 -1.21
CA TYR A 347 11.89 -20.32 0.19
C TYR A 347 10.72 -20.83 1.03
N GLU A 348 9.47 -20.72 0.55
CA GLU A 348 8.29 -21.11 1.32
C GLU A 348 8.01 -22.61 1.17
N PRO A 349 8.16 -23.40 2.25
CA PRO A 349 7.94 -24.85 2.19
C PRO A 349 6.45 -25.24 2.12
N ASP A 350 5.53 -24.38 2.58
CA ASP A 350 4.10 -24.68 2.55
C ASP A 350 3.44 -24.23 1.23
N PRO A 351 2.90 -25.15 0.41
CA PRO A 351 2.36 -24.81 -0.91
C PRO A 351 1.09 -23.94 -0.85
N VAL A 352 0.28 -24.04 0.20
CA VAL A 352 -0.94 -23.22 0.35
C VAL A 352 -0.55 -21.80 0.72
N VAL A 353 0.37 -21.65 1.66
CA VAL A 353 0.91 -20.35 2.05
C VAL A 353 1.67 -19.70 0.88
N ALA A 354 2.47 -20.46 0.12
CA ALA A 354 3.18 -19.99 -1.07
C ALA A 354 2.23 -19.41 -2.13
N ALA A 355 1.06 -20.01 -2.33
CA ALA A 355 0.03 -19.49 -3.24
C ALA A 355 -0.59 -18.16 -2.76
N GLY A 356 -0.45 -17.85 -1.47
CA GLY A 356 -0.89 -16.59 -0.87
C GLY A 356 0.09 -15.42 -1.04
N TYR A 357 1.38 -15.68 -1.25
CA TYR A 357 2.47 -14.68 -1.25
C TYR A 357 2.33 -13.66 -2.37
N GLY A 358 2.60 -12.40 -2.10
CA GLY A 358 2.95 -11.41 -3.13
C GLY A 358 4.41 -11.00 -3.01
N LEU A 359 4.97 -10.41 -4.06
CA LEU A 359 6.19 -9.61 -3.97
C LEU A 359 5.91 -8.11 -3.97
N GLY A 360 6.77 -7.37 -3.30
CA GLY A 360 6.64 -5.94 -3.07
C GLY A 360 7.73 -5.13 -3.76
N GLY A 361 8.22 -4.11 -3.03
CA GLY A 361 9.21 -3.16 -3.49
C GLY A 361 10.40 -3.84 -4.18
N LEU A 362 10.74 -3.31 -5.36
CA LEU A 362 11.76 -3.84 -6.26
C LEU A 362 12.67 -2.69 -6.73
N VAL A 363 13.99 -2.78 -6.50
CA VAL A 363 14.91 -1.71 -6.89
C VAL A 363 16.34 -2.20 -7.11
N SER A 364 17.05 -1.60 -8.07
CA SER A 364 18.49 -1.81 -8.26
C SER A 364 19.30 -0.90 -7.33
N TYR A 365 20.25 -1.47 -6.59
CA TYR A 365 21.14 -0.74 -5.69
C TYR A 365 22.53 -1.40 -5.64
N ARG A 366 23.57 -0.62 -5.94
CA ARG A 366 24.99 -1.04 -5.91
C ARG A 366 25.27 -2.37 -6.62
N GLY A 367 24.67 -2.56 -7.80
CA GLY A 367 24.87 -3.75 -8.63
C GLY A 367 24.15 -5.01 -8.14
N TYR A 368 23.15 -4.85 -7.27
CA TYR A 368 22.21 -5.89 -6.88
C TYR A 368 20.78 -5.43 -7.18
N LEU A 369 19.91 -6.36 -7.55
CA LEU A 369 18.47 -6.18 -7.52
C LEU A 369 17.97 -6.57 -6.13
N TYR A 370 17.24 -5.70 -5.45
CA TYR A 370 16.60 -5.97 -4.16
C TYR A 370 15.11 -6.17 -4.37
N TRP A 371 14.52 -7.13 -3.65
CA TRP A 371 13.07 -7.31 -3.56
C TRP A 371 12.65 -7.77 -2.17
N GLY A 372 11.40 -7.48 -1.81
CA GLY A 372 10.79 -8.00 -0.59
C GLY A 372 9.46 -8.69 -0.84
N THR A 373 8.99 -9.44 0.14
CA THR A 373 7.70 -10.15 0.08
C THR A 373 6.54 -9.27 0.60
N MET A 374 5.32 -9.75 0.37
CA MET A 374 4.06 -9.15 0.82
C MET A 374 3.07 -10.23 1.24
N HIS A 375 2.49 -10.11 2.44
CA HIS A 375 1.57 -11.07 3.03
C HIS A 375 0.29 -10.35 3.50
N VAL A 376 -0.84 -10.63 2.85
CA VAL A 376 -2.13 -10.10 3.30
C VAL A 376 -2.48 -10.80 4.61
N PRO A 377 -2.71 -10.07 5.74
CA PRO A 377 -3.04 -10.72 7.00
C PRO A 377 -4.23 -11.65 6.83
N LEU A 378 -4.16 -12.84 7.44
CA LEU A 378 -5.20 -13.88 7.40
C LEU A 378 -5.57 -14.47 6.03
N LYS A 379 -5.02 -13.99 4.91
CA LYS A 379 -5.34 -14.56 3.59
C LYS A 379 -4.93 -16.02 3.49
N ALA A 380 -3.69 -16.32 3.89
CA ALA A 380 -3.18 -17.69 3.92
C ALA A 380 -3.96 -18.56 4.91
N THR A 381 -4.35 -18.00 6.07
CA THR A 381 -5.23 -18.67 7.04
C THR A 381 -6.54 -19.09 6.39
N ARG A 382 -7.23 -18.19 5.69
CA ARG A 382 -8.49 -18.48 5.00
C ARG A 382 -8.30 -19.58 3.96
N GLN A 383 -7.26 -19.51 3.14
CA GLN A 383 -6.93 -20.55 2.15
C GLN A 383 -6.69 -21.91 2.84
N HIS A 384 -5.98 -21.91 3.96
CA HIS A 384 -5.63 -23.13 4.69
C HIS A 384 -6.84 -23.75 5.40
N LEU A 385 -7.73 -22.94 5.99
CA LEU A 385 -8.99 -23.41 6.58
C LEU A 385 -9.93 -24.03 5.53
N LEU A 386 -9.89 -23.56 4.28
CA LEU A 386 -10.64 -24.13 3.16
C LEU A 386 -10.02 -25.44 2.64
N ALA A 387 -8.69 -25.49 2.52
CA ALA A 387 -7.98 -26.65 1.99
C ALA A 387 -7.92 -27.80 3.01
N TYR A 388 -7.68 -27.48 4.28
CA TYR A 388 -7.48 -28.41 5.38
C TYR A 388 -8.27 -27.99 6.63
N PRO A 389 -9.60 -28.20 6.65
CA PRO A 389 -10.44 -27.79 7.79
C PRO A 389 -10.02 -28.50 9.08
N PRO A 390 -9.56 -27.77 10.13
CA PRO A 390 -9.10 -28.40 11.36
C PRO A 390 -10.24 -28.90 12.25
N ALA A 391 -10.04 -30.05 12.90
CA ALA A 391 -11.06 -30.70 13.73
C ALA A 391 -11.18 -30.14 15.15
N THR A 392 -10.12 -29.52 15.70
CA THR A 392 -10.08 -29.02 17.09
C THR A 392 -9.76 -27.53 17.13
N ASP A 393 -10.05 -26.89 18.28
CA ASP A 393 -9.74 -25.48 18.50
C ASP A 393 -8.24 -25.22 18.53
N GLU A 394 -7.44 -26.12 19.10
CA GLU A 394 -5.98 -26.03 19.10
C GLU A 394 -5.42 -26.05 17.67
N ALA A 395 -5.98 -26.91 16.81
CA ALA A 395 -5.56 -26.98 15.41
C ALA A 395 -6.00 -25.75 14.59
N ARG A 396 -7.14 -25.13 14.92
CA ARG A 396 -7.58 -23.84 14.35
C ARG A 396 -6.64 -22.72 14.78
N GLN A 397 -6.31 -22.65 16.06
CA GLN A 397 -5.39 -21.65 16.62
C GLN A 397 -4.00 -21.79 15.98
N ALA A 398 -3.48 -23.01 15.90
CA ALA A 398 -2.22 -23.30 15.22
C ALA A 398 -2.25 -22.92 13.74
N THR A 399 -3.38 -23.12 13.04
CA THR A 399 -3.53 -22.70 11.64
C THR A 399 -3.47 -21.18 11.49
N ILE A 400 -4.13 -20.41 12.36
CA ILE A 400 -4.06 -18.94 12.34
C ILE A 400 -2.61 -18.49 12.54
N GLN A 401 -1.95 -19.02 13.58
CA GLN A 401 -0.57 -18.67 13.93
C GLN A 401 0.42 -19.04 12.81
N ASN A 402 0.43 -20.31 12.38
CA ASN A 402 1.45 -20.87 11.49
C ASN A 402 1.31 -20.43 10.03
N THR A 403 0.21 -19.78 9.65
CA THR A 403 0.00 -19.23 8.30
C THR A 403 0.40 -17.77 8.16
N GLN A 404 0.69 -17.06 9.26
CA GLN A 404 1.19 -15.69 9.18
C GLN A 404 2.65 -15.68 8.73
N ARG A 405 3.04 -14.60 8.04
CA ARG A 405 4.40 -14.35 7.58
C ARG A 405 4.71 -12.86 7.73
N ALA A 406 5.85 -12.55 8.34
CA ALA A 406 6.49 -11.25 8.21
C ALA A 406 7.31 -11.20 6.91
N ILE A 407 7.67 -10.00 6.47
CA ILE A 407 8.40 -9.82 5.22
C ILE A 407 9.76 -10.51 5.23
N SER A 408 10.16 -11.05 4.08
CA SER A 408 11.53 -11.44 3.81
C SER A 408 12.12 -10.49 2.77
N ILE A 409 13.42 -10.18 2.89
CA ILE A 409 14.16 -9.30 1.98
C ILE A 409 15.26 -10.09 1.31
N TYR A 410 15.35 -9.95 0.00
CA TYR A 410 16.34 -10.61 -0.84
C TYR A 410 17.15 -9.59 -1.60
N ARG A 411 18.30 -10.05 -2.07
CA ARG A 411 18.98 -9.42 -3.19
C ARG A 411 19.55 -10.45 -4.15
N GLY A 412 19.73 -10.04 -5.39
CA GLY A 412 20.27 -10.89 -6.45
C GLY A 412 21.28 -10.14 -7.32
N LYS A 413 22.20 -10.87 -7.94
CA LYS A 413 23.22 -10.32 -8.84
C LYS A 413 23.49 -11.30 -9.98
N ARG A 414 23.76 -10.76 -11.18
CA ARG A 414 23.93 -11.56 -12.42
C ARG A 414 22.72 -12.46 -12.68
N LEU A 415 21.53 -11.93 -12.41
CA LEU A 415 20.27 -12.64 -12.55
C LEU A 415 20.05 -13.03 -14.02
N GLY A 416 19.68 -14.28 -14.25
CA GLY A 416 19.52 -14.88 -15.57
C GLY A 416 20.81 -15.33 -16.24
N GLU A 417 21.96 -15.23 -15.56
CA GLU A 417 23.27 -15.69 -16.05
C GLU A 417 23.74 -16.96 -15.33
N ARG A 418 24.74 -17.65 -15.89
CA ARG A 418 25.33 -18.87 -15.28
C ARG A 418 25.88 -18.65 -13.85
N ALA A 419 26.28 -17.42 -13.54
CA ALA A 419 26.86 -17.05 -12.25
C ALA A 419 25.87 -16.28 -11.36
N GLU A 420 24.57 -16.49 -11.57
CA GLU A 420 23.49 -15.96 -10.76
C GLU A 420 23.72 -16.25 -9.28
N LYS A 421 23.42 -15.26 -8.44
CA LYS A 421 23.43 -15.38 -6.98
C LYS A 421 22.21 -14.68 -6.42
N VAL A 422 21.45 -15.38 -5.59
CA VAL A 422 20.38 -14.83 -4.75
C VAL A 422 20.77 -15.03 -3.28
N GLU A 423 20.57 -14.00 -2.47
CA GLU A 423 20.88 -14.01 -1.04
C GLU A 423 19.65 -13.54 -0.26
N LEU A 424 19.27 -14.32 0.77
CA LEU A 424 18.31 -13.92 1.78
C LEU A 424 18.99 -12.97 2.77
N LEU A 425 18.51 -11.74 2.88
CA LEU A 425 19.05 -10.75 3.82
C LEU A 425 18.34 -10.83 5.17
N TYR A 426 17.00 -10.83 5.12
CA TYR A 426 16.11 -10.93 6.26
C TYR A 426 15.06 -11.99 5.97
N GLY A 427 14.88 -12.96 6.87
CA GLY A 427 13.99 -14.10 6.67
C GLY A 427 14.16 -15.15 7.76
N ALA A 428 13.71 -16.38 7.51
CA ALA A 428 13.83 -17.51 8.43
C ALA A 428 14.54 -18.71 7.77
N ALA A 429 15.32 -19.45 8.57
CA ALA A 429 15.97 -20.68 8.11
C ALA A 429 15.00 -21.88 8.09
N GLU A 430 13.94 -21.81 8.89
CA GLU A 430 12.85 -22.77 8.93
C GLU A 430 11.51 -22.02 8.99
N LEU A 431 10.49 -22.54 8.32
CA LEU A 431 9.14 -22.02 8.38
C LEU A 431 8.14 -23.12 8.75
N PRO A 432 7.02 -22.79 9.42
CA PRO A 432 5.94 -23.73 9.63
C PRO A 432 5.33 -24.14 8.30
N ALA A 433 5.25 -25.45 8.07
CA ALA A 433 4.53 -26.04 6.96
C ALA A 433 3.59 -27.15 7.43
N TYR A 434 2.44 -27.26 6.76
CA TYR A 434 1.45 -28.27 7.05
C TYR A 434 1.68 -29.52 6.19
N ASP A 435 1.89 -30.66 6.84
CA ASP A 435 1.88 -31.96 6.20
C ASP A 435 0.50 -32.60 6.39
N PRO A 436 -0.35 -32.68 5.34
CA PRO A 436 -1.66 -33.32 5.46
C PRO A 436 -1.59 -34.84 5.61
N ALA A 437 -0.46 -35.49 5.27
CA ALA A 437 -0.28 -36.94 5.41
C ALA A 437 0.19 -37.36 6.81
N ALA A 438 0.72 -36.42 7.60
CA ALA A 438 1.15 -36.67 8.96
C ALA A 438 0.02 -37.22 9.84
N ASN A 439 0.41 -37.90 10.93
CA ASN A 439 -0.52 -38.49 11.91
C ASN A 439 -1.60 -39.41 11.29
N GLY A 440 -1.24 -40.16 10.24
CA GLY A 440 -2.17 -41.05 9.55
C GLY A 440 -3.24 -40.31 8.73
N GLY A 441 -2.91 -39.13 8.20
CA GLY A 441 -3.83 -38.29 7.41
C GLY A 441 -4.63 -37.28 8.24
N ALA A 442 -4.41 -37.22 9.56
CA ALA A 442 -5.00 -36.17 10.41
C ALA A 442 -4.28 -34.81 10.24
N GLY A 443 -3.07 -34.84 9.67
CA GLY A 443 -2.23 -33.69 9.40
C GLY A 443 -1.47 -33.15 10.61
N ALA A 444 -0.43 -32.37 10.35
CA ALA A 444 0.39 -31.73 11.37
C ALA A 444 1.14 -30.52 10.82
N TRP A 445 1.34 -29.51 11.66
CA TRP A 445 2.32 -28.46 11.42
C TRP A 445 3.71 -28.92 11.90
N ALA A 446 4.74 -28.63 11.11
CA ALA A 446 6.14 -28.83 11.50
C ALA A 446 7.00 -27.67 11.01
N LYS A 447 8.13 -27.44 11.69
CA LYS A 447 9.19 -26.57 11.17
C LYS A 447 9.90 -27.29 10.05
N VAL A 448 9.97 -26.66 8.89
CA VAL A 448 10.61 -27.20 7.68
C VAL A 448 11.65 -26.21 7.21
N SER A 449 12.85 -26.70 6.91
CA SER A 449 13.94 -25.87 6.40
C SER A 449 13.56 -25.19 5.09
N THR A 450 13.89 -23.90 4.97
CA THR A 450 13.75 -23.12 3.74
C THR A 450 14.92 -23.35 2.78
N GLY A 451 15.94 -24.11 3.20
CA GLY A 451 17.20 -24.29 2.47
C GLY A 451 18.08 -23.03 2.42
N GLN A 452 17.70 -21.96 3.13
CA GLN A 452 18.39 -20.67 3.14
C GLN A 452 18.71 -20.24 4.58
N THR A 453 19.69 -19.35 4.74
CA THR A 453 20.02 -18.74 6.03
C THR A 453 20.12 -17.23 5.81
N PRO A 454 19.36 -16.41 6.56
CA PRO A 454 19.40 -14.96 6.38
C PRO A 454 20.77 -14.40 6.78
N LEU A 455 21.27 -13.44 6.00
CA LEU A 455 22.57 -12.82 6.25
C LEU A 455 22.58 -11.88 7.45
N TYR A 456 21.46 -11.18 7.72
CA TYR A 456 21.45 -10.05 8.64
C TYR A 456 20.46 -10.20 9.80
N GLY A 457 19.34 -10.90 9.62
CA GLY A 457 18.41 -11.13 10.72
C GLY A 457 17.10 -11.78 10.30
N SER A 458 16.19 -11.83 11.26
CA SER A 458 14.86 -12.41 11.15
C SER A 458 13.97 -11.74 10.11
N SER A 459 12.90 -12.43 9.74
CA SER A 459 11.80 -11.86 8.96
C SER A 459 11.27 -10.57 9.63
N GLY A 460 10.74 -9.64 8.85
CA GLY A 460 10.19 -8.39 9.37
C GLY A 460 11.22 -7.48 10.04
N PHE A 461 12.51 -7.68 9.78
CA PHE A 461 13.58 -7.00 10.53
C PHE A 461 13.47 -7.23 12.06
N GLY A 462 12.88 -8.36 12.47
CA GLY A 462 12.59 -8.70 13.87
C GLY A 462 11.21 -8.26 14.37
N ASN A 463 10.42 -7.53 13.58
CA ASN A 463 9.03 -7.20 13.90
C ASN A 463 8.07 -8.13 13.12
N PRO A 464 7.34 -9.04 13.80
CA PRO A 464 6.44 -10.00 13.14
C PRO A 464 5.21 -9.34 12.49
N TYR A 465 4.91 -8.07 12.83
CA TYR A 465 3.82 -7.32 12.24
C TYR A 465 4.19 -6.63 10.92
N LEU A 466 5.46 -6.63 10.50
CA LEU A 466 5.81 -6.10 9.19
C LEU A 466 5.48 -7.11 8.09
N ASN A 467 4.35 -6.92 7.41
CA ASN A 467 3.81 -7.90 6.47
C ASN A 467 3.97 -7.49 4.99
N TYR A 468 4.18 -6.21 4.69
CA TYR A 468 4.46 -5.75 3.32
C TYR A 468 5.75 -4.99 3.18
N THR A 469 6.53 -5.33 2.15
CA THR A 469 7.56 -4.45 1.61
C THR A 469 6.89 -3.57 0.55
N TRP A 470 6.33 -2.41 0.92
CA TRP A 470 5.47 -1.67 -0.02
C TRP A 470 6.22 -0.97 -1.13
N LYS A 471 7.30 -0.26 -0.80
CA LYS A 471 8.15 0.39 -1.80
C LYS A 471 9.59 0.49 -1.33
N MET A 472 10.50 0.39 -2.30
CA MET A 472 11.90 0.71 -2.09
C MET A 472 12.31 1.85 -3.02
N ALA A 473 13.25 2.68 -2.58
CA ALA A 473 13.81 3.75 -3.39
C ALA A 473 15.26 4.03 -3.01
N VAL A 474 16.08 4.44 -3.99
CA VAL A 474 17.47 4.86 -3.75
C VAL A 474 17.53 6.39 -3.74
N ALA A 475 17.98 6.96 -2.64
CA ALA A 475 18.16 8.39 -2.46
C ALA A 475 19.48 8.69 -1.72
N GLY A 476 20.22 9.68 -2.19
CA GLY A 476 21.51 10.05 -1.58
C GLY A 476 22.50 8.89 -1.45
N GLY A 477 22.53 7.97 -2.43
CA GLY A 477 23.45 6.83 -2.45
C GLY A 477 23.12 5.69 -1.47
N ARG A 478 21.93 5.70 -0.87
CA ARG A 478 21.43 4.69 0.08
C ARG A 478 20.09 4.14 -0.38
N LEU A 479 19.79 2.91 0.01
CA LEU A 479 18.53 2.23 -0.29
C LEU A 479 17.59 2.37 0.91
N TYR A 480 16.39 2.89 0.67
CA TYR A 480 15.30 2.98 1.64
C TYR A 480 14.24 1.92 1.37
N VAL A 481 13.70 1.34 2.44
CA VAL A 481 12.64 0.34 2.41
C VAL A 481 11.48 0.83 3.25
N GLY A 482 10.31 1.00 2.63
CA GLY A 482 9.07 1.36 3.32
C GLY A 482 8.18 0.15 3.47
N THR A 483 7.70 -0.08 4.69
CA THR A 483 6.91 -1.26 5.03
C THR A 483 5.44 -0.92 5.34
N MET A 484 4.64 -1.97 5.54
CA MET A 484 3.37 -1.92 6.28
C MET A 484 3.54 -2.65 7.60
N ASP A 485 2.97 -2.09 8.67
CA ASP A 485 2.78 -2.71 9.97
C ASP A 485 1.27 -2.88 10.22
N TRP A 486 0.81 -4.09 10.56
CA TRP A 486 -0.61 -4.35 10.84
C TRP A 486 -0.97 -4.46 12.32
N SER A 487 -0.05 -4.20 13.24
CA SER A 487 -0.27 -4.32 14.69
C SER A 487 -1.42 -3.46 15.19
N TYR A 488 -1.64 -2.27 14.62
CA TYR A 488 -2.78 -1.42 14.97
C TYR A 488 -4.14 -2.03 14.58
N LEU A 489 -4.15 -2.89 13.55
CA LEU A 489 -5.35 -3.60 13.08
C LEU A 489 -5.55 -4.95 13.76
N ALA A 490 -4.58 -5.42 14.55
CA ALA A 490 -4.57 -6.80 15.04
C ALA A 490 -5.80 -7.15 15.88
N LYS A 491 -6.34 -6.17 16.62
CA LYS A 491 -7.54 -6.36 17.45
C LYS A 491 -8.76 -6.70 16.60
N GLU A 492 -9.04 -5.95 15.55
CA GLU A 492 -10.17 -6.16 14.65
C GLU A 492 -9.95 -7.40 13.79
N LEU A 493 -8.71 -7.64 13.35
CA LEU A 493 -8.35 -8.88 12.66
C LEU A 493 -8.52 -10.11 13.56
N SER A 494 -8.41 -9.98 14.88
CA SER A 494 -8.73 -11.07 15.81
C SER A 494 -10.22 -11.42 15.81
N GLN A 495 -11.10 -10.43 15.65
CA GLN A 495 -12.55 -10.66 15.50
C GLN A 495 -12.86 -11.35 14.17
N GLU A 496 -12.23 -10.90 13.07
CA GLU A 496 -12.37 -11.54 11.77
C GLU A 496 -11.83 -12.98 11.79
N ALA A 497 -10.67 -13.21 12.40
CA ALA A 497 -10.07 -14.54 12.55
C ALA A 497 -10.95 -15.47 13.39
N ALA A 498 -11.53 -14.99 14.48
CA ALA A 498 -12.50 -15.73 15.29
C ALA A 498 -13.73 -16.13 14.47
N ALA A 499 -14.31 -15.18 13.72
CA ALA A 499 -15.46 -15.46 12.87
C ALA A 499 -15.16 -16.48 11.75
N MET A 500 -13.98 -16.39 11.11
CA MET A 500 -13.58 -17.32 10.05
C MET A 500 -13.25 -18.73 10.56
N SER A 501 -12.66 -18.84 11.76
CA SER A 501 -12.20 -20.12 12.31
C SER A 501 -13.21 -20.80 13.23
N GLY A 502 -14.20 -20.06 13.76
CA GLY A 502 -15.12 -20.54 14.79
C GLY A 502 -14.54 -20.53 16.21
N LEU A 503 -13.41 -19.86 16.43
CA LEU A 503 -12.78 -19.68 17.74
C LEU A 503 -13.42 -18.53 18.54
N SER A 504 -13.09 -18.44 19.84
CA SER A 504 -13.30 -17.21 20.59
C SER A 504 -12.36 -16.09 20.12
N VAL A 505 -12.75 -14.85 20.38
CA VAL A 505 -11.92 -13.67 20.05
C VAL A 505 -10.60 -13.70 20.83
N GLU A 506 -10.62 -14.19 22.07
CA GLU A 506 -9.42 -14.28 22.92
C GLU A 506 -8.41 -15.29 22.35
N ALA A 507 -8.86 -16.47 21.90
CA ALA A 507 -7.98 -17.47 21.31
C ALA A 507 -7.40 -17.02 19.96
N ALA A 508 -8.22 -16.35 19.15
CA ALA A 508 -7.75 -15.74 17.90
C ALA A 508 -6.73 -14.61 18.16
N ALA A 509 -6.97 -13.77 19.16
CA ALA A 509 -6.04 -12.71 19.56
C ALA A 509 -4.71 -13.27 20.07
N GLU A 510 -4.73 -14.37 20.84
CA GLU A 510 -3.52 -15.06 21.26
C GLU A 510 -2.72 -15.59 20.06
N ALA A 511 -3.38 -16.18 19.06
CA ALA A 511 -2.73 -16.68 17.85
C ALA A 511 -2.07 -15.57 17.01
N LEU A 512 -2.61 -14.35 17.05
CA LEU A 512 -2.11 -13.17 16.33
C LEU A 512 -1.21 -12.26 17.19
N SER A 513 -0.92 -12.65 18.43
CA SER A 513 -0.04 -11.89 19.31
C SER A 513 1.42 -11.99 18.86
N ALA A 514 2.20 -10.92 19.07
CA ALA A 514 3.61 -10.86 18.68
C ALA A 514 4.42 -12.08 19.15
N PRO A 515 4.30 -12.52 20.42
CA PRO A 515 5.00 -13.71 20.90
C PRO A 515 4.65 -14.99 20.12
N SER A 516 3.37 -15.20 19.81
CA SER A 516 2.92 -16.35 19.02
C SER A 516 3.48 -16.31 17.60
N LEU A 517 3.49 -15.14 16.99
CA LEU A 517 4.01 -14.96 15.63
C LEU A 517 5.53 -15.14 15.56
N ALA A 518 6.29 -14.61 16.53
CA ALA A 518 7.73 -14.80 16.60
C ALA A 518 8.12 -16.26 16.87
N ALA A 519 7.40 -16.95 17.77
CA ALA A 519 7.60 -18.38 17.98
C ALA A 519 7.37 -19.18 16.69
N ALA A 520 6.35 -18.81 15.90
CA ALA A 520 6.10 -19.41 14.60
C ALA A 520 7.20 -19.10 13.57
N ALA A 521 7.91 -17.98 13.69
CA ALA A 521 9.01 -17.59 12.81
C ALA A 521 10.41 -18.07 13.24
N ASP A 522 10.55 -18.68 14.43
CA ASP A 522 11.84 -19.02 15.06
C ASP A 522 12.70 -17.78 15.40
N ASP A 523 12.03 -16.68 15.75
CA ASP A 523 12.65 -15.42 16.13
C ASP A 523 12.90 -15.33 17.65
N ASP A 524 13.81 -14.43 18.08
CA ASP A 524 14.11 -14.19 19.49
C ASP A 524 12.83 -13.81 20.27
N PRO A 525 12.48 -14.53 21.35
CA PRO A 525 11.28 -14.22 22.15
C PRO A 525 11.36 -12.88 22.89
N ALA A 526 12.53 -12.24 22.99
CA ALA A 526 12.68 -10.88 23.50
C ALA A 526 12.28 -9.84 22.44
N LEU A 527 11.02 -9.87 22.01
CA LEU A 527 10.48 -8.85 21.12
C LEU A 527 10.39 -7.50 21.85
N PRO A 528 10.84 -6.40 21.22
CA PRO A 528 10.50 -5.07 21.72
C PRO A 528 8.98 -4.88 21.74
N GLU A 529 8.47 -4.01 22.62
CA GLU A 529 7.04 -3.67 22.60
C GLU A 529 6.66 -3.15 21.19
N PRO A 530 5.56 -3.62 20.59
CA PRO A 530 5.13 -3.15 19.29
C PRO A 530 4.94 -1.64 19.28
N VAL A 531 5.65 -0.96 18.38
CA VAL A 531 5.41 0.45 18.05
C VAL A 531 4.46 0.46 16.86
N TYR A 532 3.42 1.29 16.91
CA TYR A 532 2.46 1.41 15.84
C TYR A 532 2.98 2.28 14.70
N GLY A 533 2.59 1.91 13.47
CA GLY A 533 2.96 2.63 12.25
C GLY A 533 3.95 1.83 11.42
N GLY A 534 4.00 2.08 10.12
CA GLY A 534 4.96 1.36 9.28
C GLY A 534 6.36 1.93 9.38
N ASP A 535 7.32 1.06 9.07
CA ASP A 535 8.74 1.33 9.24
C ASP A 535 9.36 1.89 7.96
N LEU A 536 10.28 2.83 8.16
CA LEU A 536 11.23 3.27 7.16
C LEU A 536 12.61 2.76 7.55
N LEU A 537 13.17 1.84 6.77
CA LEU A 537 14.49 1.28 6.97
C LEU A 537 15.47 1.81 5.91
N VAL A 538 16.76 1.77 6.21
CA VAL A 538 17.82 2.17 5.27
C VAL A 538 18.99 1.20 5.25
N PHE A 539 19.37 0.76 4.05
CA PHE A 539 20.65 0.12 3.77
C PHE A 539 21.67 1.19 3.35
N GLU A 540 22.61 1.49 4.24
CA GLU A 540 23.68 2.46 3.96
C GLU A 540 24.75 1.92 3.01
N SER A 541 24.87 0.59 2.95
CA SER A 541 25.75 -0.13 2.04
C SER A 541 25.08 -1.41 1.55
N ALA A 542 25.72 -2.13 0.63
CA ALA A 542 25.26 -3.48 0.30
C ALA A 542 25.71 -4.48 1.37
N SER A 543 26.87 -4.33 2.01
CA SER A 543 27.46 -5.35 2.89
C SER A 543 27.05 -5.29 4.36
N GLU A 544 26.20 -4.34 4.73
CA GLU A 544 25.78 -4.11 6.12
C GLU A 544 24.26 -4.33 6.29
N PRO A 545 23.80 -4.68 7.50
CA PRO A 545 22.38 -4.72 7.82
C PRO A 545 21.71 -3.35 7.65
N ALA A 546 20.39 -3.37 7.47
CA ALA A 546 19.57 -2.17 7.46
C ALA A 546 19.50 -1.53 8.85
N LYS A 547 19.31 -0.22 8.87
CA LYS A 547 19.05 0.58 10.09
C LYS A 547 17.63 1.13 10.05
N VAL A 548 17.01 1.25 11.22
CA VAL A 548 15.72 1.92 11.38
C VAL A 548 15.92 3.43 11.24
N VAL A 549 15.15 4.05 10.34
CA VAL A 549 15.02 5.52 10.24
C VAL A 549 13.82 5.99 11.06
N SER A 550 12.73 5.22 11.01
CA SER A 550 11.51 5.41 11.79
C SER A 550 10.79 4.07 11.90
N ASP A 551 10.21 3.81 13.06
CA ASP A 551 9.33 2.67 13.41
C ASP A 551 7.93 3.13 13.86
N SER A 552 7.66 4.43 13.78
CA SER A 552 6.43 5.05 14.29
C SER A 552 5.62 5.78 13.21
N GLY A 553 5.52 5.19 12.01
CA GLY A 553 4.76 5.76 10.90
C GLY A 553 5.28 7.12 10.40
N VAL A 554 6.58 7.38 10.59
CA VAL A 554 7.29 8.61 10.17
C VAL A 554 6.71 9.86 10.83
N GLY A 555 6.34 9.74 12.11
CA GLY A 555 5.85 10.83 12.97
C GLY A 555 4.35 10.78 13.26
N ASN A 556 3.60 9.92 12.59
CA ASN A 556 2.19 9.66 12.87
C ASN A 556 1.99 8.14 12.92
N TYR A 557 1.75 7.59 14.13
CA TYR A 557 1.65 6.15 14.34
C TYR A 557 0.43 5.49 13.68
N LEU A 558 -0.56 6.29 13.23
CA LEU A 558 -1.69 5.81 12.43
C LEU A 558 -1.33 5.61 10.95
N ASN A 559 -0.20 6.18 10.50
CA ASN A 559 0.38 5.80 9.22
C ASN A 559 0.95 4.39 9.33
N TYR A 560 0.09 3.39 9.19
CA TYR A 560 0.47 1.99 9.24
C TYR A 560 1.41 1.56 8.10
N GLY A 561 1.76 2.48 7.19
CA GLY A 561 3.00 2.40 6.45
C GLY A 561 3.14 3.26 5.21
N ILE A 562 4.27 3.02 4.54
CA ILE A 562 4.83 3.86 3.50
C ILE A 562 4.49 3.24 2.15
N ARG A 563 3.41 3.71 1.54
CA ARG A 563 2.85 3.07 0.35
C ARG A 563 3.58 3.41 -0.94
N ASN A 564 4.14 4.61 -1.06
CA ASN A 564 4.82 5.08 -2.26
C ASN A 564 6.07 5.92 -1.93
N MET A 565 7.02 5.95 -2.85
CA MET A 565 8.28 6.70 -2.72
C MET A 565 8.71 7.24 -4.08
N VAL A 566 9.04 8.53 -4.12
CA VAL A 566 9.67 9.18 -5.27
C VAL A 566 10.85 10.02 -4.79
N THR A 567 11.91 10.09 -5.60
CA THR A 567 13.17 10.71 -5.19
C THR A 567 13.51 11.95 -6.03
N ASP A 568 14.25 12.85 -5.40
CA ASP A 568 14.91 13.99 -6.05
C ASP A 568 16.32 14.16 -5.46
N GLY A 569 17.29 13.51 -6.10
CA GLY A 569 18.66 13.42 -5.61
C GLY A 569 18.75 12.76 -4.23
N ALA A 570 18.96 13.58 -3.21
CA ALA A 570 19.04 13.16 -1.81
C ALA A 570 17.75 13.43 -1.00
N THR A 571 16.70 13.93 -1.64
CA THR A 571 15.37 14.07 -1.02
C THR A 571 14.51 12.87 -1.38
N LEU A 572 13.81 12.34 -0.39
CA LEU A 572 12.82 11.29 -0.53
C LEU A 572 11.43 11.89 -0.23
N TYR A 573 10.47 11.66 -1.12
CA TYR A 573 9.06 11.98 -0.92
C TYR A 573 8.29 10.70 -0.66
N LEU A 574 7.65 10.62 0.49
CA LEU A 574 6.92 9.46 0.98
C LEU A 574 5.42 9.70 0.83
N GLY A 575 4.73 8.76 0.20
CA GLY A 575 3.28 8.69 0.22
C GLY A 575 2.82 7.70 1.27
N MET A 576 2.15 8.20 2.30
CA MET A 576 1.71 7.39 3.44
C MET A 576 0.34 6.75 3.17
N ALA A 577 0.07 5.68 3.90
CA ALA A 577 -1.25 5.06 3.96
C ALA A 577 -1.72 4.98 5.42
N ASN A 578 -2.94 5.42 5.65
CA ASN A 578 -3.56 5.58 6.97
C ASN A 578 -5.09 5.44 6.82
N PRO A 579 -5.67 4.29 7.22
CA PRO A 579 -7.09 4.02 7.06
C PRO A 579 -7.97 4.50 8.21
N MET A 580 -7.43 5.24 9.19
CA MET A 580 -8.14 5.62 10.43
C MET A 580 -9.11 6.78 10.15
N ASN A 581 -10.14 6.48 9.37
CA ASN A 581 -10.98 7.46 8.70
C ASN A 581 -11.88 8.27 9.64
N LEU A 582 -11.97 7.93 10.93
CA LEU A 582 -12.68 8.70 11.95
C LEU A 582 -11.76 9.63 12.77
N ARG A 583 -10.43 9.49 12.63
CA ARG A 583 -9.44 10.42 13.20
C ARG A 583 -9.34 11.66 12.32
N ALA A 584 -10.14 12.67 12.65
CA ALA A 584 -10.30 13.90 11.86
C ALA A 584 -10.41 15.17 12.73
N ASP A 585 -10.18 15.07 14.04
CA ASP A 585 -10.33 16.19 15.00
C ASP A 585 -8.96 16.76 15.39
N PRO A 586 -8.51 17.85 14.73
CA PRO A 586 -7.18 18.43 14.96
C PRO A 586 -7.04 19.11 16.33
N THR A 587 -8.05 19.04 17.19
CA THR A 587 -8.06 19.64 18.53
C THR A 587 -7.81 18.65 19.65
N ASP A 588 -7.75 17.35 19.34
CA ASP A 588 -7.35 16.32 20.30
C ASP A 588 -5.83 16.05 20.26
N ASP A 589 -5.35 15.20 21.18
CA ASP A 589 -3.92 14.85 21.30
C ASP A 589 -3.57 13.58 20.49
N VAL A 590 -4.43 13.17 19.54
CA VAL A 590 -4.26 11.96 18.72
C VAL A 590 -3.89 12.37 17.29
N PRO A 591 -2.98 11.65 16.62
CA PRO A 591 -2.69 11.94 15.22
C PRO A 591 -3.91 11.74 14.32
N GLU A 592 -3.93 12.50 13.23
CA GLU A 592 -5.01 12.47 12.25
C GLU A 592 -4.88 11.32 11.24
N GLY A 593 -6.04 10.82 10.80
CA GLY A 593 -6.19 9.84 9.74
C GLY A 593 -5.91 10.39 8.34
N GLY A 594 -6.01 9.52 7.33
CA GLY A 594 -5.87 9.92 5.92
C GLY A 594 -4.43 10.04 5.44
N TRP A 595 -4.25 10.07 4.12
CA TRP A 595 -2.92 10.09 3.52
C TRP A 595 -2.11 11.33 3.92
N GLU A 596 -0.79 11.15 4.02
CA GLU A 596 0.19 12.22 4.16
C GLU A 596 1.23 12.13 3.03
N LEU A 597 1.68 13.30 2.58
CA LEU A 597 2.87 13.44 1.74
C LEU A 597 3.99 14.00 2.62
N ILE A 598 5.05 13.21 2.80
CA ILE A 598 6.16 13.57 3.69
C ILE A 598 7.43 13.78 2.85
N ARG A 599 8.11 14.90 3.10
CA ARG A 599 9.46 15.16 2.61
C ARG A 599 10.47 14.71 3.66
N TYR A 600 11.41 13.87 3.26
CA TYR A 600 12.53 13.42 4.08
C TYR A 600 13.86 13.77 3.38
N ASP A 601 14.70 14.59 4.01
CA ASP A 601 16.06 14.84 3.50
C ASP A 601 16.99 13.75 4.02
N THR A 602 17.55 12.96 3.10
CA THR A 602 18.38 11.83 3.48
C THR A 602 19.70 12.28 4.07
N ARG A 603 20.23 13.44 3.69
CA ARG A 603 21.52 13.96 4.19
C ARG A 603 21.43 14.47 5.62
N GLY A 604 20.56 13.89 6.46
CA GLY A 604 20.34 14.27 7.84
C GLY A 604 21.66 14.68 8.49
N ARG A 605 21.73 15.99 8.79
CA ARG A 605 22.85 16.81 9.29
C ARG A 605 24.27 16.25 9.16
#